data_AF-A0AAV3XN97-F1
#
_entry.id   AF-A0AAV3XN97-F1
#
_cell.length_a   1.000
_cell.length_b   1.000
_cell.length_c   1.000
_cell.angle_alpha   90.00
_cell.angle_beta   90.00
_cell.angle_gamma   90.00
#
_symmetry.space_group_name_H-M   'P 1'
#
loop_
_entity.id
_entity.type
_entity.pdbx_description
1 polymer ?
#
loop_
_entity_poly.entity_id
_entity_poly.type
_entity_poly.pdbx_seq_one_letter_code
_entity_poly.pdbx_strand_id
1 'polypeptide(L)'
;MSIGKRDIEGLQLVIPWFPVNLDGQMISDYAREAKETWGGQINWVTASSYDATRAFLAAISQAEKTYRRVDRKSVLESLPKVVLEKEFTSGEKLEFQNGERQGGKPVFVEVVQKEKLPKILQCSFEVCFKPFEVKKPNTKH
;
A
#
# COMPACT_ATOMS: atom_id res chain seq x y z
N MET A 1 25.85 5.83 16.78
CA MET A 1 24.92 5.43 15.71
C MET A 1 25.32 4.04 15.23
N SER A 2 24.41 3.09 15.38
CA SER A 2 24.63 1.63 15.42
C SER A 2 25.11 1.04 14.09
N ILE A 3 26.07 0.13 14.17
CA ILE A 3 26.70 -0.60 13.05
C ILE A 3 25.66 -1.21 12.09
N GLY A 4 24.55 -1.73 12.63
CA GLY A 4 23.51 -2.37 11.81
C GLY A 4 22.80 -1.49 10.77
N LYS A 5 22.82 -0.15 10.88
CA LYS A 5 22.24 0.74 9.84
C LYS A 5 23.08 0.78 8.56
N ARG A 6 24.40 0.65 8.68
CA ARG A 6 25.31 0.60 7.52
C ARG A 6 25.24 -0.76 6.84
N ASP A 7 25.00 -1.82 7.59
CA ASP A 7 25.01 -3.20 7.07
C ASP A 7 23.82 -3.50 6.14
N ILE A 8 22.74 -2.72 6.22
CA ILE A 8 21.53 -2.91 5.41
C ILE A 8 21.35 -1.83 4.31
N GLU A 9 22.24 -0.83 4.21
CA GLU A 9 22.18 0.15 3.12
C GLU A 9 22.33 -0.58 1.77
N GLY A 10 21.48 -0.22 0.80
CA GLY A 10 21.45 -0.85 -0.51
C GLY A 10 20.67 -2.17 -0.56
N LEU A 11 20.11 -2.64 0.56
CA LEU A 11 19.21 -3.79 0.54
C LEU A 11 17.98 -3.46 -0.31
N GLN A 12 17.71 -4.30 -1.31
CA GLN A 12 16.57 -4.19 -2.20
C GLN A 12 15.47 -5.15 -1.78
N LEU A 13 14.25 -4.65 -1.68
CA LEU A 13 13.07 -5.38 -1.24
C LEU A 13 11.93 -5.18 -2.23
N VAL A 14 11.05 -6.18 -2.29
CA VAL A 14 9.77 -6.07 -3.00
C VAL A 14 8.67 -5.98 -1.96
N ILE A 15 7.87 -4.91 -2.02
CA ILE A 15 6.76 -4.67 -1.11
C ILE A 15 5.45 -4.47 -1.89
N PRO A 16 4.29 -4.79 -1.31
CA PRO A 16 3.03 -4.74 -2.04
C PRO A 16 2.44 -3.33 -2.15
N TRP A 17 2.97 -2.35 -1.42
CA TRP A 17 2.48 -0.97 -1.40
C TRP A 17 3.54 -0.03 -0.85
N PHE A 18 3.62 1.19 -1.40
CA PHE A 18 4.48 2.25 -0.91
C PHE A 18 3.78 3.60 -1.08
N PRO A 19 3.78 4.50 -0.07
CA PRO A 19 2.95 5.71 -0.06
C PRO A 19 3.40 6.78 -1.05
N VAL A 20 4.57 6.62 -1.67
CA VAL A 20 5.22 7.66 -2.49
C VAL A 20 5.64 7.07 -3.84
N ASN A 21 5.41 7.78 -4.93
CA ASN A 21 5.87 7.34 -6.26
C ASN A 21 7.38 7.65 -6.48
N LEU A 22 7.90 7.28 -7.66
CA LEU A 22 9.30 7.55 -8.04
C LEU A 22 9.65 9.05 -8.04
N ASP A 23 8.65 9.93 -8.18
CA ASP A 23 8.79 11.39 -8.20
C ASP A 23 8.67 12.05 -6.81
N GLY A 24 8.43 11.28 -5.74
CA GLY A 24 8.30 11.82 -4.39
C GLY A 24 6.91 12.31 -4.01
N GLN A 25 5.91 12.06 -4.84
CA GLN A 25 4.53 12.47 -4.60
C GLN A 25 3.77 11.36 -3.88
N MET A 26 2.89 11.76 -2.96
CA MET A 26 1.97 10.81 -2.31
C MET A 26 1.05 10.18 -3.36
N ILE A 27 0.87 8.86 -3.30
CA ILE A 27 0.08 8.14 -4.28
C ILE A 27 -1.44 8.25 -4.05
N SER A 28 -1.85 8.69 -2.86
CA SER A 28 -3.25 8.78 -2.45
C SER A 28 -3.47 9.81 -1.33
N ASP A 29 -4.71 10.27 -1.20
CA ASP A 29 -5.13 11.10 -0.07
C ASP A 29 -4.97 10.35 1.26
N TYR A 30 -5.26 9.04 1.28
CA TYR A 30 -4.99 8.18 2.43
C TYR A 30 -3.53 8.26 2.89
N ALA A 31 -2.56 8.16 1.98
CA ALA A 31 -1.13 8.21 2.33
C ALA A 31 -0.75 9.54 2.99
N ARG A 32 -1.34 10.66 2.54
CA ARG A 32 -1.17 11.99 3.13
C ARG A 32 -1.83 12.07 4.51
N GLU A 33 -3.12 11.78 4.59
CA GLU A 33 -3.93 11.91 5.81
C GLU A 33 -3.48 10.97 6.92
N ALA A 34 -3.12 9.74 6.59
CA ALA A 34 -2.63 8.79 7.56
C ALA A 34 -1.30 9.25 8.15
N LYS A 35 -0.38 9.79 7.33
CA LYS A 35 0.87 10.34 7.84
C LYS A 35 0.63 11.47 8.87
N GLU A 36 -0.34 12.33 8.60
CA GLU A 36 -0.72 13.42 9.51
C GLU A 36 -1.36 12.87 10.80
N THR A 37 -2.30 11.95 10.66
CA THR A 37 -3.06 11.36 11.79
C THR A 37 -2.17 10.58 12.75
N TRP A 38 -1.27 9.75 12.21
CA TRP A 38 -0.41 8.88 13.02
C TRP A 38 0.86 9.59 13.53
N GLY A 39 1.07 10.86 13.16
CA GLY A 39 2.26 11.64 13.53
C GLY A 39 3.57 11.04 13.01
N GLY A 40 3.48 10.16 12.01
CA GLY A 40 4.56 9.28 11.60
C GLY A 40 4.20 8.53 10.33
N GLN A 41 5.16 7.79 9.80
CA GLN A 41 4.93 7.08 8.55
C GLN A 41 4.16 5.78 8.77
N ILE A 42 3.27 5.48 7.83
CA ILE A 42 2.54 4.21 7.76
C ILE A 42 3.23 3.25 6.80
N ASN A 43 2.99 1.96 6.95
CA ASN A 43 3.57 0.93 6.08
C ASN A 43 2.49 0.13 5.34
N TRP A 44 2.92 -0.81 4.50
CA TRP A 44 2.02 -1.64 3.71
C TRP A 44 1.04 -2.48 4.55
N VAL A 45 1.35 -2.80 5.81
CA VAL A 45 0.43 -3.51 6.71
C VAL A 45 -0.72 -2.59 7.11
N THR A 46 -0.44 -1.33 7.44
CA THR A 46 -1.48 -0.34 7.76
C THR A 46 -2.35 -0.04 6.54
N ALA A 47 -1.74 0.12 5.36
CA ALA A 47 -2.45 0.33 4.11
C ALA A 47 -3.38 -0.85 3.77
N SER A 48 -2.88 -2.09 3.91
CA SER A 48 -3.68 -3.30 3.67
C SER A 48 -4.86 -3.41 4.63
N SER A 49 -4.66 -3.04 5.91
CA SER A 49 -5.73 -3.06 6.92
C SER A 49 -6.80 -2.01 6.63
N TYR A 50 -6.39 -0.83 6.14
CA TYR A 50 -7.31 0.21 5.67
C TYR A 50 -8.16 -0.29 4.50
N ASP A 51 -7.53 -0.85 3.46
CA ASP A 51 -8.23 -1.40 2.29
C ASP A 51 -9.20 -2.52 2.67
N ALA A 52 -8.79 -3.44 3.55
CA ALA A 52 -9.66 -4.50 4.06
C ALA A 52 -10.89 -3.93 4.77
N THR A 53 -10.72 -2.89 5.58
CA THR A 53 -11.82 -2.22 6.28
C THR A 53 -12.76 -1.53 5.29
N ARG A 54 -12.20 -0.84 4.28
CA ARG A 54 -12.97 -0.21 3.20
C ARG A 54 -13.81 -1.23 2.44
N ALA A 55 -13.23 -2.38 2.08
CA ALA A 55 -13.96 -3.46 1.44
C ALA A 55 -15.08 -4.02 2.31
N PHE A 56 -14.83 -4.18 3.61
CA PHE A 56 -15.83 -4.70 4.54
C PHE A 56 -17.02 -3.74 4.69
N LEU A 57 -16.76 -2.43 4.81
CA LEU A 57 -17.81 -1.41 4.85
C LEU A 57 -18.62 -1.38 3.54
N ALA A 58 -17.96 -1.49 2.40
CA ALA A 58 -18.63 -1.55 1.11
C ALA A 58 -19.51 -2.81 0.99
N ALA A 59 -19.02 -3.96 1.45
CA ALA A 59 -19.80 -5.20 1.47
C ALA A 59 -21.04 -5.11 2.35
N ILE A 60 -20.92 -4.49 3.54
CA ILE A 60 -22.07 -4.23 4.43
C ILE A 60 -23.08 -3.34 3.70
N SER A 61 -22.65 -2.22 3.11
CA SER A 61 -23.57 -1.33 2.39
C SER A 61 -24.26 -2.00 1.19
N GLN A 62 -23.56 -2.88 0.47
CA GLN A 62 -24.16 -3.69 -0.59
C GLN A 62 -25.18 -4.69 -0.02
N ALA A 63 -24.87 -5.31 1.12
CA ALA A 63 -25.78 -6.24 1.79
C ALA A 63 -27.06 -5.54 2.27
N GLU A 64 -26.96 -4.33 2.83
CA GLU A 64 -28.11 -3.51 3.23
C GLU A 64 -29.07 -3.22 2.07
N LYS A 65 -28.53 -3.02 0.86
CA LYS A 65 -29.31 -2.75 -0.35
C LYS A 65 -29.97 -4.01 -0.92
N THR A 66 -29.40 -5.18 -0.66
CA THR A 66 -29.78 -6.43 -1.34
C THR A 66 -30.65 -7.33 -0.46
N TYR A 67 -30.38 -7.36 0.84
CA TYR A 67 -31.00 -8.30 1.78
C TYR A 67 -31.89 -7.56 2.78
N ARG A 68 -32.97 -8.22 3.21
CA ARG A 68 -33.89 -7.68 4.22
C ARG A 68 -33.25 -7.52 5.62
N ARG A 69 -32.24 -8.35 5.93
CA ARG A 69 -31.47 -8.30 7.18
C ARG A 69 -30.01 -8.51 6.84
N VAL A 70 -29.13 -7.70 7.44
CA VAL A 70 -27.69 -7.87 7.33
C VAL A 70 -27.20 -8.83 8.40
N ASP A 71 -26.46 -9.85 7.99
CA ASP A 71 -25.75 -10.78 8.85
C ASP A 71 -24.42 -11.21 8.24
N ARG A 72 -23.70 -12.11 8.91
CA ARG A 72 -22.41 -12.62 8.42
C ARG A 72 -22.51 -13.24 7.03
N LYS A 73 -23.60 -13.98 6.75
CA LYS A 73 -23.78 -14.67 5.47
C LYS A 73 -23.99 -13.67 4.35
N SER A 74 -24.86 -12.67 4.56
CA SER A 74 -25.09 -11.63 3.55
C SER A 74 -23.80 -10.85 3.24
N VAL A 75 -22.99 -10.52 4.26
CA VAL A 75 -21.70 -9.83 4.05
C VAL A 75 -20.72 -10.71 3.28
N LEU A 76 -20.62 -12.01 3.61
CA LEU A 76 -19.76 -12.95 2.89
C LEU A 76 -20.18 -13.14 1.42
N GLU A 77 -21.47 -13.08 1.11
CA GLU A 77 -21.99 -13.15 -0.27
C GLU A 77 -21.81 -11.83 -1.05
N SER A 78 -21.70 -10.70 -0.35
CA SER A 78 -21.46 -9.38 -0.94
C SER A 78 -19.98 -9.06 -1.16
N LEU A 79 -19.10 -9.49 -0.25
CA LEU A 79 -17.68 -9.10 -0.26
C LEU A 79 -16.95 -9.40 -1.60
N PRO A 80 -17.14 -10.56 -2.27
CA PRO A 80 -16.47 -10.84 -3.54
C PRO A 80 -16.90 -9.92 -4.70
N LYS A 81 -18.02 -9.19 -4.54
CA LYS A 81 -18.58 -8.26 -5.53
C LYS A 81 -18.15 -6.81 -5.28
N VAL A 82 -17.35 -6.56 -4.25
CA VAL A 82 -16.85 -5.23 -3.93
C VAL A 82 -15.84 -4.79 -4.98
N VAL A 83 -16.08 -3.60 -5.53
CA VAL A 83 -15.16 -2.87 -6.39
C VAL A 83 -15.06 -1.46 -5.82
N LEU A 84 -13.85 -1.03 -5.47
CA LEU A 84 -13.57 0.33 -4.99
C LEU A 84 -12.47 0.94 -5.87
N GLU A 85 -12.73 2.16 -6.35
CA GLU A 85 -11.74 2.94 -7.08
C GLU A 85 -10.64 3.46 -6.15
N LYS A 86 -9.48 3.78 -6.73
CA LYS A 86 -8.26 4.10 -5.97
C LYS A 86 -8.44 5.24 -4.97
N GLU A 87 -9.34 6.18 -5.23
CA GLU A 87 -9.69 7.33 -4.39
C GLU A 87 -10.29 6.92 -3.05
N PHE A 88 -10.87 5.71 -2.96
CA PHE A 88 -11.49 5.18 -1.74
C PHE A 88 -10.59 4.18 -1.00
N THR A 89 -9.36 3.99 -1.46
CA THR A 89 -8.40 2.97 -0.99
C THR A 89 -7.07 3.62 -0.59
N SER A 90 -6.08 2.81 -0.27
CA SER A 90 -4.71 3.25 -0.01
C SER A 90 -3.96 3.71 -1.27
N GLY A 91 -4.56 3.64 -2.45
CA GLY A 91 -4.02 4.22 -3.69
C GLY A 91 -4.12 3.34 -4.93
N GLU A 92 -4.72 2.16 -4.84
CA GLU A 92 -4.91 1.24 -5.97
C GLU A 92 -6.33 0.70 -5.94
N LYS A 93 -6.92 0.50 -7.13
CA LYS A 93 -8.25 -0.12 -7.24
C LYS A 93 -8.31 -1.42 -6.42
N LEU A 94 -9.39 -1.62 -5.69
CA LEU A 94 -9.62 -2.80 -4.87
C LEU A 94 -10.79 -3.60 -5.43
N GLU A 95 -10.47 -4.78 -5.95
CA GLU A 95 -11.42 -5.76 -6.45
C GLU A 95 -10.89 -7.18 -6.20
N PHE A 96 -11.78 -8.17 -6.24
CA PHE A 96 -11.46 -9.55 -5.89
C PHE A 96 -11.77 -10.52 -7.04
N GLN A 97 -10.91 -11.51 -7.22
CA GLN A 97 -11.16 -12.67 -8.08
C GLN A 97 -10.74 -13.92 -7.31
N ASN A 98 -11.62 -14.92 -7.24
CA ASN A 98 -11.39 -16.16 -6.48
C ASN A 98 -10.99 -15.94 -5.00
N GLY A 99 -11.44 -14.84 -4.39
CA GLY A 99 -11.08 -14.48 -3.01
C GLY A 99 -9.76 -13.73 -2.85
N GLU A 100 -9.02 -13.50 -3.94
CA GLU A 100 -7.75 -12.78 -3.94
C GLU A 100 -7.91 -11.36 -4.49
N ARG A 101 -7.21 -10.39 -3.88
CA ARG A 101 -7.15 -9.02 -4.38
C ARG A 101 -6.48 -8.99 -5.77
N GLN A 102 -7.05 -8.25 -6.69
CA GLN A 102 -6.50 -8.03 -8.03
C GLN A 102 -5.79 -6.67 -8.15
N GLY A 103 -4.92 -6.55 -9.16
CA GLY A 103 -4.37 -5.26 -9.60
C GLY A 103 -3.22 -4.67 -8.77
N GLY A 104 -2.80 -5.33 -7.68
CA GLY A 104 -1.65 -4.89 -6.88
C GLY A 104 -0.34 -5.00 -7.64
N LYS A 105 0.37 -3.88 -7.83
CA LYS A 105 1.70 -3.87 -8.44
C LYS A 105 2.78 -3.89 -7.35
N PRO A 106 3.72 -4.85 -7.38
CA PRO A 106 4.84 -4.84 -6.46
C PRO A 106 5.68 -3.58 -6.67
N VAL A 107 6.11 -2.97 -5.57
CA VAL A 107 7.02 -1.82 -5.55
C VAL A 107 8.39 -2.31 -5.10
N PHE A 108 9.41 -2.01 -5.91
CA PHE A 108 10.80 -2.24 -5.53
C PHE A 108 11.30 -1.06 -4.70
N VAL A 109 11.82 -1.34 -3.52
CA VAL A 109 12.38 -0.32 -2.63
C VAL A 109 13.80 -0.68 -2.23
N GLU A 110 14.63 0.35 -2.06
CA GLU A 110 16.00 0.25 -1.58
C GLU A 110 16.11 0.94 -0.23
N VAL A 111 16.84 0.32 0.69
CA VAL A 111 17.20 0.92 1.97
C VAL A 111 18.27 2.00 1.77
N VAL A 112 17.99 3.23 2.20
CA VAL A 112 18.89 4.40 2.07
C VAL A 112 19.14 5.10 3.41
N GLN A 113 20.33 5.68 3.57
CA GLN A 113 20.71 6.45 4.76
C GLN A 113 20.16 7.89 4.73
N LYS A 114 19.75 8.39 5.91
CA LYS A 114 19.10 9.71 6.12
C LYS A 114 20.00 10.91 5.79
N GLU A 115 21.29 10.73 5.64
CA GLU A 115 22.24 11.81 5.38
C GLU A 115 22.49 12.04 3.87
N LYS A 116 22.06 11.13 2.99
CA LYS A 116 22.22 11.19 1.52
C LYS A 116 20.90 11.47 0.78
N LEU A 117 19.98 12.19 1.41
CA LEU A 117 18.57 12.21 1.00
C LEU A 117 18.25 13.18 -0.16
N PRO A 118 17.68 12.69 -1.28
CA PRO A 118 16.81 13.49 -2.13
C PRO A 118 15.41 13.66 -1.48
N LYS A 119 14.59 14.58 -1.99
CA LYS A 119 13.24 14.92 -1.46
C LYS A 119 12.21 13.76 -1.39
N ILE A 120 12.55 12.56 -1.85
CA ILE A 120 11.63 11.46 -2.23
C ILE A 120 11.78 10.27 -1.28
N LEU A 121 11.14 10.28 -0.10
CA LEU A 121 11.43 9.27 0.95
C LEU A 121 10.27 8.90 1.89
N GLN A 122 10.23 7.60 2.20
CA GLN A 122 9.67 7.07 3.45
C GLN A 122 10.81 6.79 4.44
N CYS A 123 10.91 7.51 5.55
CA CYS A 123 11.78 7.19 6.68
C CYS A 123 10.97 6.70 7.88
N SER A 124 11.27 5.49 8.35
CA SER A 124 11.00 5.12 9.75
C SER A 124 11.98 5.86 10.68
N PHE A 125 11.84 5.71 12.00
CA PHE A 125 12.73 6.36 12.99
C PHE A 125 14.22 6.12 12.74
N GLU A 126 14.57 5.03 12.04
CA GLU A 126 15.94 4.54 11.95
C GLU A 126 16.43 4.25 10.52
N VAL A 127 15.53 4.03 9.55
CA VAL A 127 15.83 3.52 8.21
C VAL A 127 14.89 4.17 7.19
N CYS A 128 15.42 4.62 6.04
CA CYS A 128 14.63 5.15 4.94
C CYS A 128 14.57 4.18 3.75
N PHE A 129 13.48 4.28 3.00
CA PHE A 129 13.21 3.51 1.80
C PHE A 129 13.00 4.46 0.63
N LYS A 130 13.52 4.09 -0.53
CA LYS A 130 13.33 4.80 -1.79
C LYS A 130 12.81 3.83 -2.85
N PRO A 131 11.76 4.17 -3.60
CA PRO A 131 11.30 3.33 -4.69
C PRO A 131 12.27 3.41 -5.88
N PHE A 132 12.45 2.32 -6.62
CA PHE A 132 13.30 2.28 -7.80
C PHE A 132 12.70 1.40 -8.91
N GLU A 133 13.17 1.58 -10.14
CA GLU A 133 12.83 0.71 -11.27
C GLU A 133 13.90 -0.36 -11.49
N VAL A 134 13.46 -1.59 -11.74
CA VAL A 134 14.37 -2.66 -12.18
C VAL A 134 14.77 -2.40 -13.63
N LYS A 135 16.06 -2.15 -13.87
CA LYS A 135 16.60 -2.09 -15.23
C LYS A 135 16.47 -3.46 -15.87
N LYS A 136 15.70 -3.57 -16.96
CA LYS A 136 15.64 -4.82 -17.73
C LYS A 136 17.02 -5.14 -18.29
N PRO A 137 17.49 -6.41 -18.22
CA PRO A 137 18.77 -6.78 -18.80
C PRO A 137 18.75 -6.49 -20.30
N ASN A 138 19.82 -5.85 -20.77
CA ASN A 138 19.99 -5.46 -22.16
C ASN A 138 20.19 -6.75 -22.98
N THR A 139 19.10 -7.30 -23.53
CA THR A 139 19.14 -8.46 -24.41
C THR A 139 19.64 -8.00 -25.76
N LYS A 140 20.98 -8.00 -25.92
CA LYS A 140 21.59 -8.03 -27.24
C LYS A 140 21.41 -9.44 -27.78
N HIS A 141 20.45 -9.62 -28.69
CA HIS A 141 20.41 -10.76 -29.61
C HIS A 141 21.41 -10.54 -30.74
#